data_AF-A0A3D5B9Q3-F1
#
_entry.id   AF-A0A3D5B9Q3-F1
#
_cell.length_a   1.000
_cell.length_b   1.000
_cell.length_c   1.000
_cell.angle_alpha   90.00
_cell.angle_beta   90.00
_cell.angle_gamma   90.00
#
_symmetry.space_group_name_H-M   'P 1'
#
loop_
_entity.id
_entity.type
_entity.pdbx_description
1 polymer ?
#
loop_
_entity_poly.entity_id
_entity_poly.type
_entity_poly.pdbx_seq_one_letter_code
_entity_poly.pdbx_strand_id
1 'polypeptide(L)'
;MAHLLQLKISLKGSRPPIWRRVLVSSEMSLLDLHDVIQFVFGWQDYHLFIFELGSFEFVNYPDWEEDAYQFQSAEDAILGDLIPTYLPQGGKFVYRYDM
;
A
#
# COMPACT_ATOMS: atom_id res chain seq x y z
N MET A 1 10.34 13.45 -11.61
CA MET A 1 11.72 13.08 -11.23
C MET A 1 11.60 12.18 -10.02
N ALA A 2 12.16 10.97 -10.09
CA ALA A 2 12.14 10.02 -8.99
C ALA A 2 12.78 10.64 -7.73
N HIS A 3 12.10 10.52 -6.60
CA HIS A 3 12.60 10.90 -5.29
C HIS A 3 12.27 9.83 -4.26
N LEU A 4 12.94 9.86 -3.12
CA LEU A 4 12.72 8.86 -2.08
C LEU A 4 11.63 9.31 -1.13
N LEU A 5 10.69 8.40 -0.87
CA LEU A 5 9.67 8.53 0.16
C LEU A 5 10.08 7.71 1.38
N GLN A 6 9.99 8.29 2.57
CA GLN A 6 10.19 7.57 3.82
C GLN A 6 8.85 7.20 4.42
N LEU A 7 8.52 5.92 4.43
CA LEU A 7 7.27 5.40 4.97
C LEU A 7 7.52 4.72 6.32
N LYS A 8 6.59 4.93 7.26
CA LYS A 8 6.49 4.13 8.49
C LYS A 8 5.27 3.23 8.37
N ILE A 9 5.49 1.92 8.37
CA ILE A 9 4.45 0.91 8.30
C ILE A 9 4.26 0.32 9.69
N SER A 10 3.03 0.28 10.21
CA SER A 10 2.74 -0.19 11.57
C SER A 10 1.58 -1.17 11.59
N LEU A 11 1.74 -2.28 12.31
CA LEU A 11 0.69 -3.29 12.47
C LEU A 11 -0.31 -2.85 13.54
N LYS A 12 -1.52 -2.50 13.12
CA LYS A 12 -2.60 -2.03 13.98
C LYS A 12 -3.01 -3.14 14.97
N GLY A 13 -3.21 -2.78 16.24
CA GLY A 13 -3.65 -3.71 17.28
C GLY A 13 -2.54 -4.52 17.99
N SER A 14 -1.29 -4.47 17.50
CA SER A 14 -0.16 -5.14 18.16
C SER A 14 0.26 -4.51 19.49
N ARG A 15 0.56 -5.36 20.48
CA ARG A 15 1.20 -4.96 21.75
C ARG A 15 2.25 -6.01 22.13
N PRO A 16 3.56 -5.69 22.15
CA PRO A 16 4.15 -4.37 21.86
C PRO A 16 3.97 -3.93 20.39
N PRO A 17 4.13 -2.62 20.07
CA PRO A 17 3.96 -2.13 18.70
C PRO A 17 4.96 -2.75 17.73
N ILE A 18 4.46 -3.34 16.63
CA ILE A 18 5.28 -3.85 15.53
C ILE A 18 5.23 -2.85 14.38
N TRP A 19 6.40 -2.39 13.92
CA TRP A 19 6.52 -1.45 12.80
C TRP A 19 7.83 -1.61 12.03
N ARG A 20 7.87 -1.04 10.82
CA ARG A 20 9.04 -0.94 9.94
C ARG A 20 9.14 0.47 9.38
N ARG A 21 10.34 0.92 9.04
CA ARG A 21 10.58 2.16 8.29
C ARG A 21 11.36 1.81 7.04
N VAL A 22 10.85 2.24 5.89
CA VAL A 22 11.41 1.92 4.57
C VAL A 22 11.63 3.21 3.78
N LEU A 23 12.62 3.17 2.89
CA LEU A 23 12.82 4.16 1.83
C LEU A 23 12.41 3.51 0.53
N VAL A 24 11.45 4.11 -0.17
CA VAL A 24 10.90 3.62 -1.44
C VAL A 24 10.98 4.71 -2.50
N SER A 25 11.00 4.32 -3.77
CA SER A 25 10.95 5.27 -4.88
C SER A 25 9.55 5.88 -4.99
N SER A 26 9.45 7.17 -5.33
CA SER A 26 8.18 7.80 -5.70
C SER A 26 7.57 7.19 -6.97
N GLU A 27 8.35 6.47 -7.77
CA GLU A 27 7.88 5.82 -9.00
C GLU A 27 7.32 4.40 -8.75
N MET A 28 7.36 3.91 -7.51
CA MET A 28 6.74 2.63 -7.17
C MET A 28 5.22 2.75 -7.18
N SER A 29 4.55 1.71 -7.64
CA SER A 29 3.11 1.53 -7.52
C SER A 29 2.70 1.13 -6.09
N LEU A 30 1.40 1.09 -5.81
CA LEU A 30 0.89 0.47 -4.59
C LEU A 30 1.09 -1.05 -4.60
N LEU A 31 1.13 -1.69 -5.78
CA LEU A 31 1.49 -3.11 -5.89
C LEU A 31 2.95 -3.36 -5.50
N ASP A 32 3.89 -2.53 -5.95
CA ASP A 32 5.29 -2.60 -5.49
C ASP A 32 5.40 -2.36 -3.97
N LEU A 33 4.58 -1.44 -3.43
CA LEU A 33 4.53 -1.21 -2.00
C LEU A 33 3.97 -2.42 -1.24
N HIS A 34 2.99 -3.15 -1.81
CA HIS A 34 2.53 -4.42 -1.26
C HIS A 34 3.71 -5.39 -1.11
N ASP A 35 4.52 -5.57 -2.15
CA ASP A 35 5.68 -6.49 -2.10
C ASP A 35 6.68 -6.10 -1.01
N VAL A 36 6.95 -4.79 -0.89
CA VAL A 36 7.79 -4.25 0.19
C VAL A 36 7.21 -4.60 1.56
N ILE A 37 5.89 -4.46 1.76
CA ILE A 37 5.21 -4.80 3.02
C ILE A 37 5.36 -6.30 3.31
N GLN A 38 5.06 -7.17 2.34
CA GLN A 38 5.20 -8.63 2.48
C GLN A 38 6.62 -8.98 2.95
N PHE A 39 7.63 -8.45 2.25
CA PHE A 39 9.03 -8.72 2.55
C PHE A 39 9.44 -8.28 3.97
N VAL A 40 9.13 -7.03 4.37
CA VAL A 40 9.61 -6.49 5.65
C VAL A 40 8.88 -7.04 6.88
N PHE A 41 7.68 -7.62 6.69
CA PHE A 41 6.93 -8.32 7.72
C PHE A 41 7.13 -9.85 7.68
N GLY A 42 7.78 -10.39 6.65
CA GLY A 42 8.01 -11.83 6.49
C GLY A 42 6.74 -12.61 6.16
N TRP A 43 5.82 -11.97 5.44
CA TRP A 43 4.60 -12.59 4.92
C TRP A 43 4.85 -13.20 3.53
N GLN A 44 3.90 -13.99 3.02
CA GLN A 44 4.09 -14.88 1.87
C GLN A 44 3.09 -14.66 0.73
N ASP A 45 2.35 -13.56 0.75
CA ASP A 45 1.41 -13.15 -0.30
C ASP A 45 0.41 -14.25 -0.72
N TYR A 46 -0.27 -14.82 0.27
CA TYR A 46 -1.26 -15.89 0.08
C TYR A 46 -2.70 -15.41 0.03
N HIS A 47 -2.96 -14.15 0.35
CA HIS A 47 -4.31 -13.65 0.53
C HIS A 47 -4.49 -12.29 -0.13
N LEU A 48 -5.76 -11.92 -0.33
CA LEU A 48 -6.10 -10.65 -0.92
C LEU A 48 -5.65 -9.49 -0.03
N PHE A 49 -5.40 -8.36 -0.68
CA PHE A 49 -5.09 -7.10 -0.03
C PHE A 49 -5.90 -5.95 -0.63
N ILE A 50 -6.01 -4.88 0.14
CA ILE A 50 -6.59 -3.62 -0.30
C ILE A 50 -5.88 -2.44 0.38
N PHE A 51 -5.65 -1.37 -0.39
CA PHE A 51 -5.24 -0.07 0.15
C PHE A 51 -6.45 0.87 0.21
N GLU A 52 -6.69 1.48 1.37
CA GLU A 52 -7.76 2.45 1.59
C GLU A 52 -7.15 3.86 1.77
N LEU A 53 -7.34 4.73 0.77
CA LEU A 53 -6.86 6.12 0.75
C LEU A 53 -8.05 7.09 0.62
N GLY A 54 -8.59 7.55 1.74
CA GLY A 54 -9.78 8.40 1.72
C GLY A 54 -10.99 7.62 1.20
N SER A 55 -11.58 8.07 0.09
CA SER A 55 -12.67 7.36 -0.60
C SER A 55 -12.19 6.43 -1.71
N PHE A 56 -10.87 6.29 -1.89
CA PHE A 56 -10.27 5.46 -2.91
C PHE A 56 -9.82 4.13 -2.32
N GLU A 57 -10.13 3.06 -3.03
CA GLU A 57 -9.75 1.70 -2.69
C GLU A 57 -8.97 1.09 -3.86
N PHE A 58 -7.81 0.51 -3.57
CA PHE A 58 -6.91 -0.06 -4.57
C PHE A 58 -6.61 -1.53 -4.31
N VAL A 59 -6.72 -2.34 -5.35
CA VAL A 59 -6.55 -3.80 -5.31
C VAL A 59 -5.70 -4.29 -6.48
N ASN A 60 -5.21 -5.53 -6.40
CA ASN A 60 -4.59 -6.19 -7.55
C ASN A 60 -5.68 -6.79 -8.47
N TYR A 61 -5.98 -6.18 -9.61
CA TYR A 61 -7.08 -6.60 -10.48
C TYR A 61 -7.13 -8.10 -10.82
N PRO A 62 -6.00 -8.77 -11.14
CA PRO A 62 -6.01 -10.21 -11.41
C PRO A 62 -6.56 -11.07 -10.27
N ASP A 63 -6.49 -10.63 -9.01
CA ASP A 63 -6.90 -11.44 -7.86
C ASP A 63 -8.38 -11.23 -7.49
N TRP A 64 -9.01 -10.17 -8.00
CA TRP A 64 -10.35 -9.72 -7.58
C TRP A 64 -11.46 -10.02 -8.61
N GLU A 65 -11.14 -10.81 -9.64
CA GLU A 65 -12.03 -11.34 -10.69
C GLU A 65 -13.25 -10.43 -11.00
N GLU A 66 -14.46 -10.90 -10.69
CA GLU A 66 -15.71 -10.23 -11.03
C GLU A 66 -15.90 -8.91 -10.29
N ASP A 67 -15.32 -8.69 -9.12
CA ASP A 67 -15.51 -7.48 -8.31
C ASP A 67 -14.48 -6.38 -8.58
N ALA A 68 -13.43 -6.68 -9.36
CA ALA A 68 -12.34 -5.74 -9.63
C ALA A 68 -12.80 -4.38 -10.19
N TYR A 69 -13.91 -4.34 -10.93
CA TYR A 69 -14.45 -3.10 -11.51
C TYR A 69 -14.93 -2.07 -10.47
N GLN A 70 -15.11 -2.49 -9.22
CA GLN A 70 -15.52 -1.62 -8.11
C GLN A 70 -14.33 -0.85 -7.51
N PHE A 71 -13.10 -1.28 -7.81
CA PHE A 71 -11.87 -0.79 -7.21
C PHE A 71 -10.94 -0.16 -8.24
N GLN A 72 -9.92 0.55 -7.76
CA GLN A 72 -8.82 1.02 -8.58
C GLN A 72 -7.67 0.02 -8.60
N SER A 73 -6.85 0.07 -9.65
CA SER A 73 -5.67 -0.80 -9.79
C SER A 73 -4.54 -0.33 -8.88
N ALA A 74 -4.04 -1.23 -8.04
CA ALA A 74 -2.84 -0.97 -7.23
C ALA A 74 -1.57 -0.92 -8.09
N GLU A 75 -1.55 -1.61 -9.23
CA GLU A 75 -0.43 -1.60 -10.20
C GLU A 75 -0.32 -0.23 -10.88
N ASP A 76 -1.44 0.41 -11.21
CA ASP A 76 -1.47 1.70 -11.89
C ASP A 76 -1.33 2.90 -10.93
N ALA A 77 -1.46 2.67 -9.62
CA ALA A 77 -1.47 3.73 -8.61
C ALA A 77 -0.06 4.07 -8.11
N ILE A 78 0.57 5.07 -8.71
CA ILE A 78 1.96 5.46 -8.43
C ILE A 78 2.07 6.35 -7.17
N LEU A 79 2.99 6.00 -6.27
CA LEU A 79 3.15 6.69 -4.98
C LEU A 79 3.40 8.20 -5.11
N GLY A 80 4.17 8.63 -6.09
CA GLY A 80 4.48 10.04 -6.35
C GLY A 80 3.29 10.84 -6.89
N ASP A 81 2.31 10.17 -7.51
CA ASP A 81 1.06 10.81 -7.93
C ASP A 81 0.07 10.90 -6.75
N LEU A 82 0.13 9.93 -5.84
CA LEU A 82 -0.67 9.91 -4.61
C LEU A 82 -0.15 10.89 -3.54
N ILE A 83 1.16 10.98 -3.37
CA ILE A 83 1.85 11.75 -2.33
C ILE A 83 2.69 12.84 -3.00
N PRO A 84 2.42 14.15 -2.76
CA PRO A 84 1.52 14.70 -1.74
C PRO A 84 0.09 15.02 -2.21
N THR A 85 -0.27 14.71 -3.46
CA THR A 85 -1.49 15.21 -4.12
C THR A 85 -2.77 14.89 -3.36
N TYR A 86 -2.96 13.62 -3.00
CA TYR A 86 -4.13 13.12 -2.28
C TYR A 86 -3.82 12.81 -0.82
N LEU A 87 -2.53 12.64 -0.51
CA LEU A 87 -2.05 12.40 0.85
C LEU A 87 -0.94 13.38 1.22
N PRO A 88 -1.19 14.38 2.08
CA PRO A 88 -0.15 15.32 2.46
C PRO A 88 1.00 14.61 3.17
N GLN A 89 2.18 15.24 3.21
CA GLN A 89 3.32 14.72 3.95
C GLN A 89 2.95 14.49 5.44
N GLY A 90 3.20 13.29 5.94
CA GLY A 90 2.79 12.87 7.29
C GLY A 90 1.35 12.34 7.40
N GLY A 91 0.60 12.35 6.29
CA GLY A 91 -0.68 11.68 6.14
C GLY A 91 -0.57 10.16 6.33
N LYS A 92 -1.72 9.53 6.51
CA LYS A 92 -1.85 8.08 6.72
C LYS A 92 -2.92 7.50 5.83
N PHE A 93 -2.71 6.26 5.42
CA PHE A 93 -3.67 5.41 4.73
C PHE A 93 -3.61 4.01 5.32
N VAL A 94 -4.58 3.16 5.00
CA VAL A 94 -4.68 1.81 5.53
C VAL A 94 -4.32 0.82 4.44
N TYR A 95 -3.57 -0.21 4.83
CA TYR A 95 -3.36 -1.43 4.06
C TYR A 95 -3.96 -2.58 4.86
N ARG A 96 -4.81 -3.38 4.22
CA ARG A 96 -5.36 -4.61 4.77
C ARG A 96 -4.87 -5.78 3.94
N TYR A 97 -4.63 -6.88 4.62
CA TYR A 97 -4.14 -8.13 4.06
C TYR A 97 -4.83 -9.26 4.82
N ASP A 98 -4.98 -10.42 4.18
CA ASP A 98 -5.75 -11.55 4.71
C ASP A 98 -7.27 -11.31 4.68
N MET A 99 -7.76 -10.87 3.51
CA MET A 99 -9.20 -10.74 3.22
C MET A 99 -9.71 -11.90 2.38
#